data_AF-A0A1S9DST0-F1
#
_entry.id   AF-A0A1S9DST0-F1
#
_cell.length_a   1.000
_cell.length_b   1.000
_cell.length_c   1.000
_cell.angle_alpha   90.00
_cell.angle_beta   90.00
_cell.angle_gamma   90.00
#
_symmetry.space_group_name_H-M   'P 1'
#
loop_
_entity.id
_entity.type
_entity.pdbx_description
1 polymer ?
#
loop_
_entity_poly.entity_id
_entity_poly.type
_entity_poly.pdbx_seq_one_letter_code
_entity_poly.pdbx_strand_id
1 'polypeptide(L)'
;MASIANFVVFTCRSSDPSLGWEDNPPNTPVYTYVASAINIALSILESPHGRHYLTQLALIIDHEMDENSHFLGNKDIAKHWVDVFLAKVRAQFPVVIVDFTMNNPNELGCHPRGGWMGHLKDFDPRSHMICINGQRTADMVASACGQDGQNFRNFQFLFATMFTHEVGAHLLVTFLRNGRVNTPPTITVQGYGSRTVGESGRFLEAYLFGGTTEYYRAASQDMHQGYHTKLITKTGHGG
;
A
#
# COMPACT_ATOMS: atom_id res chain seq x y z
N MET A 1 -16.35 21.67 7.81
CA MET A 1 -14.98 21.89 7.34
C MET A 1 -14.28 20.54 7.34
N ALA A 2 -13.84 20.03 6.19
CA ALA A 2 -13.09 18.78 6.16
C ALA A 2 -11.76 18.99 6.89
N SER A 3 -11.43 18.09 7.83
CA SER A 3 -10.13 18.05 8.48
C SER A 3 -9.05 18.11 7.40
N ILE A 4 -8.10 19.04 7.53
CA ILE A 4 -6.82 18.96 6.83
C ILE A 4 -6.29 17.54 7.08
N ALA A 5 -5.93 16.83 6.01
CA ALA A 5 -5.51 15.45 6.13
C ALA A 5 -4.32 15.34 7.09
N ASN A 6 -4.35 14.40 8.04
CA ASN A 6 -3.29 14.21 9.03
C ASN A 6 -2.20 13.27 8.47
N PHE A 7 -1.61 13.63 7.32
CA PHE A 7 -0.51 12.85 6.73
C PHE A 7 0.83 13.49 7.08
N VAL A 8 1.85 12.65 7.27
CA VAL A 8 3.24 13.06 7.45
C VAL A 8 4.03 12.49 6.28
N VAL A 9 4.63 13.39 5.49
CA VAL A 9 5.32 13.03 4.26
C VAL A 9 6.71 13.63 4.31
N PHE A 10 7.72 12.77 4.19
CA PHE A 10 9.12 13.19 4.12
C PHE A 10 9.73 12.82 2.78
N THR A 11 10.83 13.46 2.41
CA THR A 11 11.69 13.06 1.30
C THR A 11 13.04 12.60 1.83
N CYS A 12 13.47 11.43 1.36
CA CYS A 12 14.79 10.87 1.60
C CYS A 12 15.56 10.88 0.28
N ARG A 13 16.73 11.52 0.26
CA ARG A 13 17.59 11.62 -0.94
C ARG A 13 18.87 10.79 -0.87
N SER A 14 19.17 10.24 0.30
CA SER A 14 20.40 9.52 0.55
C SER A 14 20.17 8.36 1.49
N SER A 15 20.92 7.28 1.28
CA SER A 15 20.98 6.16 2.22
C SER A 15 21.75 6.49 3.49
N ASP A 16 22.44 7.64 3.53
CA ASP A 16 23.14 8.14 4.72
C ASP A 16 22.13 8.79 5.69
N PRO A 17 21.87 8.17 6.85
CA PRO A 17 20.89 8.68 7.82
C PRO A 17 21.31 10.01 8.46
N SER A 18 22.59 10.40 8.38
CA SER A 18 23.07 11.68 8.92
C SER A 18 22.60 12.90 8.14
N LEU A 19 22.18 12.70 6.88
CA LEU A 19 21.67 13.78 6.02
C LEU A 19 20.21 14.13 6.31
N GLY A 20 19.55 13.37 7.19
CA GLY A 20 18.18 13.63 7.62
C GLY A 20 17.14 13.47 6.51
N TRP A 21 15.89 13.77 6.85
CA TRP A 21 14.76 13.74 5.93
C TRP A 21 14.17 15.14 5.75
N GLU A 22 13.82 15.49 4.52
CA GLU A 22 13.20 16.77 4.17
C GLU A 22 11.69 16.69 4.40
N ASP A 23 11.12 17.59 5.21
CA ASP A 23 9.67 17.65 5.43
C ASP A 23 8.94 18.15 4.18
N ASN A 24 7.82 17.51 3.84
CA ASN A 24 6.88 17.99 2.83
C ASN A 24 5.62 18.46 3.56
N PRO A 25 5.56 19.73 4.01
CA PRO A 25 4.41 20.22 4.75
C PRO A 25 3.16 20.29 3.86
N PRO A 26 1.97 20.43 4.47
CA PRO A 26 0.74 20.68 3.74
C PRO A 26 0.89 21.83 2.74
N ASN A 27 0.22 21.69 1.59
CA ASN A 27 0.24 22.62 0.44
C ASN A 27 1.49 22.58 -0.46
N THR A 28 2.48 21.73 -0.18
CA THR A 28 3.50 21.42 -1.19
C THR A 28 2.91 20.51 -2.28
N PRO A 29 3.36 20.59 -3.56
CA PRO A 29 2.85 19.70 -4.61
C PRO A 29 3.01 18.21 -4.28
N VAL A 30 4.16 17.82 -3.73
CA VAL A 30 4.44 16.45 -3.29
C VAL A 30 3.40 16.01 -2.26
N TYR A 31 3.24 16.78 -1.18
CA TYR A 31 2.27 16.46 -0.14
C TYR A 31 0.86 16.34 -0.71
N THR A 32 0.41 17.35 -1.48
CA THR A 32 -0.96 17.42 -1.99
C THR A 32 -1.30 16.22 -2.87
N TYR A 33 -0.41 15.82 -3.77
CA TYR A 33 -0.67 14.72 -4.70
C TYR A 33 -0.52 13.34 -4.03
N VAL A 34 0.41 13.19 -3.08
CA VAL A 34 0.50 11.98 -2.26
C VAL A 34 -0.74 11.84 -1.36
N ALA A 35 -1.15 12.91 -0.69
CA ALA A 35 -2.36 12.97 0.12
C ALA A 35 -3.62 12.62 -0.67
N SER A 36 -3.71 13.10 -1.92
CA SER A 36 -4.80 12.75 -2.84
C SER A 36 -4.83 11.23 -3.12
N ALA A 37 -3.70 10.64 -3.50
CA ALA A 37 -3.60 9.19 -3.74
C ALA A 37 -3.94 8.36 -2.49
N ILE A 38 -3.49 8.79 -1.31
CA ILE A 38 -3.83 8.14 -0.02
C ILE A 38 -5.34 8.18 0.22
N ASN A 39 -6.00 9.33 0.01
CA ASN A 39 -7.43 9.44 0.21
C ASN A 39 -8.23 8.53 -0.75
N ILE A 40 -7.77 8.36 -1.99
CA ILE A 40 -8.36 7.40 -2.93
C ILE A 40 -8.19 5.98 -2.39
N ALA A 41 -6.98 5.60 -1.96
CA ALA A 41 -6.71 4.29 -1.39
C ALA A 41 -7.57 3.99 -0.15
N LEU A 42 -7.67 4.95 0.78
CA LEU A 42 -8.55 4.82 1.95
C LEU A 42 -10.02 4.66 1.56
N SER A 43 -10.48 5.40 0.55
CA SER A 43 -11.85 5.26 0.05
C SER A 43 -12.12 3.87 -0.54
N ILE A 44 -11.13 3.28 -1.23
CA ILE A 44 -11.20 1.91 -1.74
C ILE A 44 -11.27 0.92 -0.56
N LEU A 45 -10.33 1.01 0.39
CA LEU A 45 -10.21 0.10 1.53
C LEU A 45 -11.42 0.16 2.48
N GLU A 46 -11.95 1.36 2.73
CA GLU A 46 -13.08 1.60 3.63
C GLU A 46 -14.44 1.29 3.00
N SER A 47 -14.50 1.08 1.68
CA SER A 47 -15.71 0.67 0.98
C SER A 47 -16.24 -0.68 1.50
N PRO A 48 -17.54 -1.00 1.32
CA PRO A 48 -18.07 -2.31 1.69
C PRO A 48 -17.29 -3.48 1.06
N HIS A 49 -16.82 -3.29 -0.18
CA HIS A 49 -16.05 -4.28 -0.91
C HIS A 49 -14.61 -4.41 -0.38
N GLY A 50 -13.95 -3.29 -0.07
CA GLY A 50 -12.64 -3.26 0.57
C GLY A 50 -12.65 -3.94 1.93
N ARG A 51 -13.59 -3.57 2.80
CA ARG A 51 -13.77 -4.20 4.13
C ARG A 51 -14.02 -5.70 4.03
N HIS A 52 -14.82 -6.12 3.05
CA HIS A 52 -15.08 -7.53 2.81
C HIS A 52 -13.79 -8.32 2.56
N TYR A 53 -12.97 -7.89 1.60
CA TYR A 53 -11.75 -8.63 1.26
C TYR A 53 -10.61 -8.45 2.26
N LEU A 54 -10.52 -7.32 2.95
CA LEU A 54 -9.63 -7.18 4.11
C LEU A 54 -10.01 -8.16 5.22
N THR A 55 -11.31 -8.38 5.46
CA THR A 55 -11.79 -9.37 6.44
C THR A 55 -11.43 -10.80 6.01
N GLN A 56 -11.58 -11.12 4.71
CA GLN A 56 -11.16 -12.43 4.20
C GLN A 56 -9.65 -12.64 4.34
N LEU A 57 -8.85 -11.63 3.97
CA LEU A 57 -7.41 -11.67 4.13
C LEU A 57 -7.01 -11.83 5.61
N ALA A 58 -7.64 -11.09 6.51
CA ALA A 58 -7.41 -11.19 7.95
C ALA A 58 -7.70 -12.59 8.49
N LEU A 59 -8.80 -13.23 8.07
CA LEU A 59 -9.13 -14.60 8.45
C LEU A 59 -8.08 -15.62 7.97
N ILE A 60 -7.56 -15.44 6.75
CA ILE A 60 -6.54 -16.34 6.21
C ILE A 60 -5.23 -16.14 6.99
N ILE A 61 -4.83 -14.89 7.26
CA ILE A 61 -3.64 -14.60 8.08
C ILE A 61 -3.78 -15.23 9.46
N ASP A 62 -4.94 -15.06 10.10
CA ASP A 62 -5.24 -15.60 11.43
C ASP A 62 -5.13 -17.12 11.46
N HIS A 63 -5.70 -17.80 10.47
CA HIS A 63 -5.64 -19.26 10.37
C HIS A 63 -4.19 -19.79 10.28
N GLU A 64 -3.30 -19.04 9.63
CA GLU A 64 -1.87 -19.38 9.51
C GLU A 64 -1.05 -19.10 10.80
N MET A 65 -1.65 -18.46 11.81
CA MET A 65 -0.98 -18.17 13.10
C MET A 65 -1.16 -19.28 14.14
N ASP A 66 -2.04 -20.25 13.89
CA ASP A 66 -2.32 -21.41 14.74
C ASP A 66 -2.58 -21.02 16.21
N GLU A 67 -1.71 -21.41 17.15
CA GLU A 67 -1.86 -21.09 18.58
C GLU A 67 -1.90 -19.58 18.89
N ASN A 68 -1.43 -18.72 17.97
CA ASN A 68 -1.46 -17.27 18.12
C ASN A 68 -2.65 -16.61 17.40
N SER A 69 -3.63 -17.39 16.94
CA SER A 69 -4.84 -16.89 16.29
C SER A 69 -5.63 -15.95 17.22
N HIS A 70 -6.02 -14.80 16.71
CA HIS A 70 -6.87 -13.81 17.36
C HIS A 70 -8.35 -14.09 17.16
N PHE A 71 -8.74 -14.70 16.04
CA PHE A 71 -10.15 -14.80 15.63
C PHE A 71 -10.67 -16.23 15.71
N LEU A 72 -9.81 -17.24 15.62
CA LEU A 72 -10.19 -18.66 15.62
C LEU A 72 -11.25 -18.97 14.55
N GLY A 73 -11.11 -18.34 13.37
CA GLY A 73 -12.06 -18.43 12.27
C GLY A 73 -13.35 -17.63 12.43
N ASN A 74 -13.53 -16.90 13.53
CA ASN A 74 -14.72 -16.06 13.74
C ASN A 74 -14.69 -14.81 12.87
N LYS A 75 -15.54 -14.80 11.84
CA LYS A 75 -15.67 -13.72 10.87
C LYS A 75 -16.08 -12.37 11.48
N ASP A 76 -16.92 -12.36 12.50
CA ASP A 76 -17.39 -11.11 13.11
C ASP A 76 -16.27 -10.46 13.93
N ILE A 77 -15.44 -11.26 14.61
CA ILE A 77 -14.26 -10.77 15.31
C ILE A 77 -13.22 -10.24 14.30
N ALA A 78 -12.97 -10.97 13.21
CA ALA A 78 -12.06 -10.52 12.16
C ALA A 78 -12.53 -9.18 11.55
N LYS A 79 -13.83 -9.07 11.26
CA LYS A 79 -14.44 -7.83 10.75
C LYS A 79 -14.26 -6.68 11.72
N HIS A 80 -14.52 -6.91 13.01
CA HIS A 80 -14.32 -5.89 14.05
C HIS A 80 -12.88 -5.37 14.05
N TRP A 81 -11.89 -6.26 14.02
CA TRP A 81 -10.48 -5.85 14.03
C TRP A 81 -10.03 -5.18 12.73
N VAL A 82 -10.59 -5.56 11.57
CA VAL A 82 -10.40 -4.81 10.31
C VAL A 82 -10.98 -3.41 10.40
N ASP A 83 -12.16 -3.24 11.01
CA ASP A 83 -12.75 -1.93 11.21
C ASP A 83 -11.90 -1.07 12.16
N VAL A 84 -11.35 -1.66 13.24
CA VAL A 84 -10.40 -0.99 14.15
C VAL A 84 -9.12 -0.59 13.41
N PHE A 85 -8.55 -1.50 12.62
CA PHE A 85 -7.37 -1.24 11.80
C PHE A 85 -7.57 -0.05 10.86
N LEU A 86 -8.66 -0.05 10.08
CA LEU A 86 -8.98 1.04 9.15
C LEU A 86 -9.22 2.36 9.89
N ALA A 87 -9.91 2.33 11.03
CA ALA A 87 -10.12 3.53 11.84
C ALA A 87 -8.80 4.13 12.34
N LYS A 88 -7.85 3.29 12.78
CA LYS A 88 -6.51 3.72 13.19
C LYS A 88 -5.73 4.31 12.02
N VAL A 89 -5.69 3.62 10.87
CA VAL A 89 -5.00 4.09 9.66
C VAL A 89 -5.58 5.41 9.16
N ARG A 90 -6.91 5.60 9.22
CA ARG A 90 -7.56 6.85 8.84
C ARG A 90 -7.20 8.00 9.78
N ALA A 91 -7.14 7.73 11.09
CA ALA A 91 -6.82 8.73 12.11
C ALA A 91 -5.33 9.14 12.11
N GLN A 92 -4.46 8.16 11.95
CA GLN A 92 -3.01 8.30 12.02
C GLN A 92 -2.35 7.40 10.96
N PHE A 93 -2.44 7.82 9.69
CA PHE A 93 -1.83 7.09 8.58
C PHE A 93 -0.33 6.86 8.84
N PRO A 94 0.30 5.80 8.31
CA PRO A 94 1.76 5.66 8.38
C PRO A 94 2.52 6.89 7.88
N VAL A 95 3.77 7.03 8.30
CA VAL A 95 4.68 8.04 7.71
C VAL A 95 4.96 7.64 6.27
N VAL A 96 4.85 8.58 5.34
CA VAL A 96 5.21 8.33 3.94
C VAL A 96 6.60 8.89 3.67
N ILE A 97 7.48 8.06 3.12
CA ILE A 97 8.83 8.46 2.73
C ILE A 97 8.93 8.45 1.21
N VAL A 98 9.09 9.61 0.61
CA VAL A 98 9.45 9.77 -0.81
C VAL A 98 10.95 9.46 -0.93
N ASP A 99 11.27 8.24 -1.33
CA ASP A 99 12.62 7.70 -1.28
C ASP A 99 13.28 7.70 -2.67
N PHE A 100 14.22 8.62 -2.88
CA PHE A 100 15.01 8.71 -4.11
C PHE A 100 16.14 7.66 -4.20
N THR A 101 16.35 6.86 -3.15
CA THR A 101 17.29 5.74 -3.17
C THR A 101 16.67 4.46 -3.75
N MET A 102 15.34 4.44 -3.93
CA MET A 102 14.61 3.40 -4.65
C MET A 102 14.91 3.47 -6.15
N ASN A 103 15.99 2.81 -6.56
CA ASN A 103 16.53 2.89 -7.93
C ASN A 103 15.77 2.02 -8.95
N ASN A 104 14.89 1.13 -8.50
CA ASN A 104 14.07 0.31 -9.39
C ASN A 104 12.80 1.08 -9.78
N PRO A 105 12.66 1.55 -11.03
CA PRO A 105 11.52 2.35 -11.46
C PRO A 105 10.20 1.54 -11.55
N ASN A 106 10.27 0.22 -11.45
CA ASN A 106 9.11 -0.68 -11.41
C ASN A 106 8.60 -0.93 -9.98
N GLU A 107 9.38 -0.54 -8.97
CA GLU A 107 8.98 -0.60 -7.57
C GLU A 107 8.40 0.76 -7.18
N LEU A 108 7.07 0.88 -7.16
CA LEU A 108 6.38 2.14 -6.86
C LEU A 108 6.43 2.52 -5.38
N GLY A 109 6.52 1.51 -4.51
CA GLY A 109 6.56 1.69 -3.07
C GLY A 109 6.71 0.35 -2.37
N CYS A 110 6.96 0.41 -1.06
CA CYS A 110 7.06 -0.75 -0.20
C CYS A 110 6.74 -0.36 1.25
N HIS A 111 6.31 -1.36 2.04
CA HIS A 111 6.18 -1.26 3.48
C HIS A 111 7.33 -2.01 4.16
N PRO A 112 8.32 -1.31 4.75
CA PRO A 112 9.29 -1.92 5.64
C PRO A 112 8.57 -2.46 6.87
N ARG A 113 8.44 -3.80 6.95
CA ARG A 113 7.63 -4.53 7.96
C ARG A 113 8.23 -4.46 9.36
N GLY A 114 8.23 -3.27 9.95
CA GLY A 114 8.69 -3.01 11.31
C GLY A 114 7.95 -3.88 12.32
N GLY A 115 8.68 -4.38 13.31
CA GLY A 115 8.07 -5.07 14.45
C GLY A 115 7.36 -4.08 15.37
N TRP A 116 6.30 -4.51 16.03
CA TRP A 116 5.62 -3.72 17.06
C TRP A 116 5.13 -4.63 18.19
N MET A 117 4.90 -4.09 19.38
CA MET A 117 4.50 -4.86 20.57
C MET A 117 3.21 -4.32 21.19
N GLY A 118 2.47 -5.20 21.86
CA GLY A 118 1.21 -4.87 22.52
C GLY A 118 0.03 -5.67 21.97
N HIS A 119 -1.18 -5.30 22.40
CA HIS A 119 -2.41 -5.86 21.85
C HIS A 119 -2.79 -5.15 20.55
N LEU A 120 -3.63 -5.76 19.70
CA LEU A 120 -4.07 -5.16 18.44
C LEU A 120 -4.61 -3.72 18.61
N LYS A 121 -5.33 -3.44 19.71
CA LYS A 121 -5.81 -2.09 20.04
C LYS A 121 -4.70 -1.05 20.27
N ASP A 122 -3.48 -1.48 20.60
CA ASP A 122 -2.33 -0.63 20.90
C ASP A 122 -1.50 -0.30 19.66
N PHE A 123 -1.81 -0.95 18.51
CA PHE A 123 -1.14 -0.67 17.26
C PHE A 123 -1.23 0.81 16.88
N ASP A 124 -0.09 1.41 16.59
CA ASP A 124 0.05 2.79 16.10
C ASP A 124 0.60 2.78 14.66
N PRO A 125 -0.24 3.01 13.65
CA PRO A 125 0.23 3.04 12.27
C PRO A 125 1.26 4.16 12.02
N ARG A 126 1.25 5.26 12.79
CA ARG A 126 2.23 6.37 12.64
C ARG A 126 3.66 5.94 12.97
N SER A 127 3.83 4.91 13.79
CA SER A 127 5.15 4.33 14.09
C SER A 127 5.73 3.51 12.93
N HIS A 128 4.94 3.25 11.88
CA HIS A 128 5.35 2.56 10.67
C HIS A 128 5.51 3.52 9.49
N MET A 129 6.17 3.03 8.45
CA MET A 129 6.41 3.78 7.21
C MET A 129 5.94 3.04 5.96
N ILE A 130 5.58 3.82 4.95
CA ILE A 130 5.40 3.41 3.56
C ILE A 130 6.40 4.21 2.73
N CYS A 131 7.36 3.53 2.12
CA CYS A 131 8.29 4.16 1.20
C CYS A 131 7.66 4.19 -0.19
N ILE A 132 7.82 5.29 -0.91
CA ILE A 132 7.36 5.45 -2.29
C ILE A 132 8.51 5.94 -3.16
N ASN A 133 8.52 5.53 -4.42
CA ASN A 133 9.63 5.84 -5.31
C ASN A 133 9.72 7.34 -5.59
N GLY A 134 10.87 7.93 -5.21
CA GLY A 134 11.11 9.36 -5.32
C GLY A 134 11.06 9.88 -6.75
N GLN A 135 11.66 9.15 -7.70
CA GLN A 135 11.63 9.54 -9.11
C GLN A 135 10.21 9.53 -9.67
N ARG A 136 9.42 8.50 -9.36
CA ARG A 136 8.01 8.40 -9.79
C ARG A 136 7.14 9.49 -9.18
N THR A 137 7.42 9.87 -7.94
CA THR A 137 6.75 10.98 -7.27
C THR A 137 7.08 12.30 -7.95
N ALA A 138 8.35 12.52 -8.33
CA ALA A 138 8.76 13.70 -9.08
C ALA A 138 8.12 13.77 -10.47
N ASP A 139 8.05 12.64 -11.20
CA ASP A 139 7.39 12.55 -12.50
C ASP A 139 5.88 12.91 -12.41
N MET A 140 5.20 12.45 -11.35
CA MET A 140 3.81 12.82 -11.06
C MET A 140 3.65 14.33 -10.86
N VAL A 141 4.51 14.93 -10.02
CA VAL A 141 4.49 16.38 -9.75
C VAL A 141 4.73 17.16 -11.05
N ALA A 142 5.73 16.76 -11.84
CA ALA A 142 6.04 17.39 -13.12
C ALA A 142 4.87 17.32 -14.09
N SER A 143 4.19 16.17 -14.17
CA SER A 143 3.01 15.97 -15.04
C SER A 143 1.86 16.92 -14.67
N ALA A 144 1.63 17.13 -13.37
CA ALA A 144 0.62 18.08 -12.90
C ALA A 144 0.96 19.53 -13.29
N CYS A 145 2.23 19.93 -13.12
CA CYS A 145 2.71 21.27 -13.45
C CYS A 145 2.74 21.53 -14.96
N GLY A 146 3.06 20.52 -15.76
CA GLY A 146 3.14 20.58 -17.23
C GLY A 146 1.79 20.51 -17.95
N GLN A 147 0.67 20.50 -17.21
CA GLN A 147 -0.69 20.34 -17.74
C GLN A 147 -0.95 19.01 -18.48
N ASP A 148 -0.12 17.99 -18.27
CA ASP A 148 -0.39 16.62 -18.73
C ASP A 148 -1.35 15.93 -17.75
N GLY A 149 -2.61 16.34 -17.82
CA GLY A 149 -3.65 15.84 -16.93
C GLY A 149 -3.87 14.34 -17.07
N GLN A 150 -3.60 13.74 -18.23
CA GLN A 150 -3.75 12.29 -18.39
C GLN A 150 -2.65 11.54 -17.66
N ASN A 151 -1.39 11.95 -17.84
CA ASN A 151 -0.26 11.32 -17.16
C ASN A 151 -0.33 11.50 -15.64
N PHE A 152 -0.74 12.69 -15.18
CA PHE A 152 -0.99 12.93 -13.77
C PHE A 152 -2.06 11.98 -13.20
N ARG A 153 -3.20 11.81 -13.89
CA ARG A 153 -4.25 10.88 -13.46
C ARG A 153 -3.76 9.42 -13.43
N ASN A 154 -2.93 9.03 -14.39
CA ASN A 154 -2.31 7.71 -14.38
C ASN A 154 -1.48 7.53 -13.10
N PHE A 155 -0.59 8.47 -12.77
CA PHE A 155 0.19 8.42 -11.53
C PHE A 155 -0.68 8.40 -10.26
N GLN A 156 -1.76 9.19 -10.21
CA GLN A 156 -2.71 9.15 -9.09
C GLN A 156 -3.31 7.77 -8.92
N PHE A 157 -3.69 7.11 -10.02
CA PHE A 157 -4.18 5.73 -9.99
C PHE A 157 -3.08 4.76 -9.51
N LEU A 158 -1.87 4.84 -10.08
CA LEU A 158 -0.72 4.00 -9.71
C LEU A 158 -0.40 4.07 -8.21
N PHE A 159 -0.31 5.28 -7.65
CA PHE A 159 -0.02 5.45 -6.24
C PHE A 159 -1.20 5.03 -5.36
N ALA A 160 -2.45 5.27 -5.76
CA ALA A 160 -3.61 4.83 -5.00
C ALA A 160 -3.71 3.30 -4.91
N THR A 161 -3.46 2.58 -6.00
CA THR A 161 -3.44 1.11 -6.00
C THR A 161 -2.22 0.58 -5.23
N MET A 162 -1.06 1.23 -5.32
CA MET A 162 0.10 0.89 -4.49
C MET A 162 -0.19 1.10 -3.00
N PHE A 163 -0.78 2.22 -2.57
CA PHE A 163 -1.15 2.39 -1.16
C PHE A 163 -2.19 1.38 -0.71
N THR A 164 -3.15 1.02 -1.58
CA THR A 164 -4.11 -0.05 -1.31
C THR A 164 -3.39 -1.40 -1.07
N HIS A 165 -2.38 -1.70 -1.88
CA HIS A 165 -1.53 -2.88 -1.75
C HIS A 165 -0.72 -2.86 -0.44
N GLU A 166 0.08 -1.83 -0.23
CA GLU A 166 1.01 -1.74 0.90
C GLU A 166 0.27 -1.58 2.25
N VAL A 167 -0.69 -0.65 2.32
CA VAL A 167 -1.40 -0.33 3.56
C VAL A 167 -2.55 -1.32 3.79
N GLY A 168 -3.30 -1.69 2.76
CA GLY A 168 -4.41 -2.63 2.91
C GLY A 168 -3.93 -4.03 3.26
N ALA A 169 -2.86 -4.52 2.64
CA ALA A 169 -2.42 -5.90 2.80
C ALA A 169 -1.19 -6.03 3.70
N HIS A 170 -0.07 -5.40 3.34
CA HIS A 170 1.18 -5.63 4.06
C HIS A 170 1.17 -5.04 5.47
N LEU A 171 0.63 -3.83 5.64
CA LEU A 171 0.45 -3.26 6.96
C LEU A 171 -0.60 -4.01 7.78
N LEU A 172 -1.64 -4.60 7.16
CA LEU A 172 -2.59 -5.47 7.87
C LEU A 172 -1.90 -6.75 8.38
N VAL A 173 -0.99 -7.34 7.61
CA VAL A 173 -0.15 -8.45 8.09
C VAL A 173 0.69 -8.00 9.28
N THR A 174 1.33 -6.82 9.19
CA THR A 174 2.09 -6.24 10.30
C THR A 174 1.21 -6.05 11.53
N PHE A 175 0.00 -5.50 11.37
CA PHE A 175 -0.99 -5.33 12.43
C PHE A 175 -1.37 -6.64 13.10
N LEU A 176 -1.67 -7.70 12.37
CA LEU A 176 -2.12 -8.96 12.97
C LEU A 176 -0.99 -9.78 13.59
N ARG A 177 0.24 -9.66 13.07
CA ARG A 177 1.36 -10.54 13.40
C ARG A 177 2.48 -9.88 14.21
N ASN A 178 2.24 -8.72 14.82
CA ASN A 178 3.26 -7.98 15.57
C ASN A 178 4.50 -7.58 14.72
N GLY A 179 4.35 -7.54 13.39
CA GLY A 179 5.42 -7.26 12.42
C GLY A 179 6.47 -8.36 12.28
N ARG A 180 7.51 -8.12 11.47
CA ARG A 180 8.67 -9.02 11.22
C ARG A 180 8.36 -10.46 10.77
N VAL A 181 7.15 -10.76 10.33
CA VAL A 181 6.86 -12.04 9.64
C VAL A 181 6.51 -11.79 8.19
N ASN A 182 7.18 -12.53 7.30
CA ASN A 182 6.84 -12.60 5.89
C ASN A 182 5.36 -12.96 5.72
N THR A 183 4.74 -12.47 4.65
CA THR A 183 3.42 -12.96 4.27
C THR A 183 3.49 -14.49 4.13
N PRO A 184 2.57 -15.26 4.76
CA PRO A 184 2.53 -16.70 4.59
C PRO A 184 2.52 -17.09 3.09
N PRO A 185 3.27 -18.13 2.67
CA PRO A 185 3.36 -18.51 1.26
C PRO A 185 2.02 -18.94 0.65
N THR A 186 1.04 -19.34 1.46
CA THR A 186 -0.34 -19.64 1.03
C THR A 186 -1.09 -18.39 0.56
N ILE A 187 -0.71 -17.21 1.02
CA ILE A 187 -1.26 -15.92 0.60
C ILE A 187 -0.44 -15.40 -0.57
N THR A 188 -0.63 -16.03 -1.73
CA THR A 188 0.08 -15.70 -2.98
C THR A 188 -0.87 -15.79 -4.17
N VAL A 189 -0.59 -14.99 -5.20
CA VAL A 189 -1.15 -15.19 -6.54
C VAL A 189 -0.09 -15.91 -7.36
N GLN A 190 -0.48 -16.86 -8.21
CA GLN A 190 0.46 -17.61 -9.06
C GLN A 190 1.41 -16.65 -9.80
N GLY A 191 2.72 -16.86 -9.64
CA GLY A 191 3.76 -16.01 -10.20
C GLY A 191 4.24 -14.86 -9.31
N TYR A 192 3.57 -14.60 -8.17
CA TYR A 192 3.85 -13.49 -7.25
C TYR A 192 4.09 -14.01 -5.83
N GLY A 193 5.30 -14.48 -5.57
CA GLY A 193 5.72 -15.06 -4.30
C GLY A 193 6.87 -16.05 -4.48
N SER A 194 7.24 -16.72 -3.39
CA SER A 194 8.21 -17.80 -3.36
C SER A 194 7.67 -19.00 -2.58
N ARG A 195 8.46 -20.08 -2.51
CA ARG A 195 8.11 -21.25 -1.68
C ARG A 195 8.02 -20.92 -0.19
N THR A 196 8.60 -19.81 0.26
CA THR A 196 8.74 -19.46 1.67
C THR A 196 8.09 -18.12 2.04
N VAL A 197 7.68 -17.31 1.05
CA VAL A 197 7.13 -15.96 1.25
C VAL A 197 6.02 -15.70 0.24
N GLY A 198 4.82 -15.35 0.73
CA GLY A 198 3.69 -14.92 -0.10
C GLY A 198 3.76 -13.44 -0.49
N GLU A 199 2.71 -12.98 -1.16
CA GLU A 199 2.57 -11.60 -1.64
C GLU A 199 1.11 -11.15 -1.39
N SER A 200 0.87 -10.60 -0.21
CA SER A 200 -0.48 -10.31 0.28
C SER A 200 -1.14 -9.14 -0.44
N GLY A 201 -0.37 -8.22 -1.01
CA GLY A 201 -0.94 -7.09 -1.74
C GLY A 201 -1.50 -7.53 -3.09
N ARG A 202 -0.79 -8.35 -3.86
CA ARG A 202 -1.26 -9.03 -5.07
C ARG A 202 -2.45 -9.93 -4.76
N PHE A 203 -2.42 -10.63 -3.64
CA PHE A 203 -3.59 -11.39 -3.19
C PHE A 203 -4.79 -10.46 -3.01
N LEU A 204 -4.66 -9.36 -2.27
CA LEU A 204 -5.75 -8.40 -2.06
C LEU A 204 -6.24 -7.81 -3.40
N GLU A 205 -5.33 -7.37 -4.26
CA GLU A 205 -5.65 -6.86 -5.60
C GLU A 205 -6.48 -7.85 -6.41
N ALA A 206 -6.07 -9.13 -6.44
CA ALA A 206 -6.71 -10.16 -7.24
C ALA A 206 -8.21 -10.33 -6.92
N TYR A 207 -8.60 -10.10 -5.67
CA TYR A 207 -10.00 -10.17 -5.26
C TYR A 207 -10.69 -8.80 -5.34
N LEU A 208 -10.02 -7.75 -4.90
CA LEU A 208 -10.58 -6.40 -4.84
C LEU A 208 -10.81 -5.78 -6.22
N PHE A 209 -9.90 -6.04 -7.17
CA PHE A 209 -9.95 -5.51 -8.53
C PHE A 209 -10.31 -6.58 -9.55
N GLY A 210 -10.38 -7.87 -9.17
CA GLY A 210 -10.62 -8.99 -10.08
C GLY A 210 -9.38 -9.45 -10.85
N GLY A 211 -8.19 -9.00 -10.45
CA GLY A 211 -6.91 -9.30 -11.07
C GLY A 211 -5.74 -8.60 -10.38
N THR A 212 -4.50 -8.84 -10.83
CA THR A 212 -3.34 -8.10 -10.32
C THR A 212 -3.10 -6.86 -11.17
N THR A 213 -2.73 -5.75 -10.51
CA THR A 213 -2.46 -4.49 -11.19
C THR A 213 -1.01 -4.48 -11.65
N GLU A 214 -0.79 -4.71 -12.93
CA GLU A 214 0.55 -4.68 -13.51
C GLU A 214 0.80 -3.38 -14.25
N TYR A 215 2.04 -2.91 -14.11
CA TYR A 215 2.48 -1.65 -14.66
C TYR A 215 3.51 -1.92 -15.74
N TYR A 216 3.12 -1.67 -16.99
CA TYR A 216 3.98 -1.91 -18.14
C TYR A 216 4.30 -0.60 -18.84
N ARG A 217 5.55 -0.50 -19.28
CA ARG A 217 6.00 0.52 -20.21
C ARG A 217 5.62 0.09 -21.61
N ALA A 218 4.83 0.88 -22.34
CA ALA A 218 4.70 0.67 -23.78
C ALA A 218 6.03 1.09 -24.47
N ALA A 219 6.37 0.44 -25.58
CA ALA A 219 7.64 0.67 -26.28
C ALA A 219 7.87 2.15 -26.68
N SER A 220 6.80 2.93 -26.81
CA SER A 220 6.81 4.34 -27.14
C SER A 220 6.90 5.29 -25.93
N GLN A 221 6.76 4.79 -24.70
CA GLN A 221 6.82 5.64 -23.49
C GLN A 221 8.27 5.85 -23.06
N ASP A 222 8.62 7.05 -22.62
CA ASP A 222 9.89 7.32 -21.95
C ASP A 222 9.84 6.93 -20.45
N MET A 223 10.92 7.21 -19.71
CA MET A 223 11.03 6.87 -18.29
C MET A 223 10.20 7.77 -17.36
N HIS A 224 9.60 8.86 -17.86
CA HIS A 224 8.89 9.88 -17.06
C HIS A 224 7.36 9.78 -17.17
N GLN A 225 6.86 8.81 -17.93
CA GLN A 225 5.42 8.57 -18.08
C GLN A 225 4.92 7.54 -17.07
N GLY A 226 3.72 7.78 -16.54
CA GLY A 226 2.95 6.80 -15.79
C GLY A 226 2.70 5.59 -16.67
N TYR A 227 3.03 4.42 -16.15
CA TYR A 227 2.87 3.17 -16.85
C TYR A 227 1.43 2.92 -17.27
N HIS A 228 1.25 2.25 -18.40
CA HIS A 228 -0.04 1.67 -18.73
C HIS A 228 -0.37 0.61 -17.68
N THR A 229 -1.53 0.77 -17.06
CA THR A 229 -2.05 -0.21 -16.12
C THR A 229 -2.78 -1.29 -16.91
N LYS A 230 -2.38 -2.54 -16.71
CA LYS A 230 -3.17 -3.69 -17.16
C LYS A 230 -3.60 -4.48 -15.93
N LEU A 231 -4.92 -4.64 -15.78
CA LEU A 231 -5.46 -5.61 -14.86
C LEU A 231 -5.28 -7.00 -15.48
N ILE A 232 -4.50 -7.87 -14.85
CA ILE A 232 -4.37 -9.26 -15.27
C ILE A 232 -5.43 -10.07 -14.51
N THR A 233 -6.54 -10.37 -15.20
CA THR A 233 -7.62 -11.17 -14.63
C THR A 233 -7.25 -12.65 -14.61
N LYS A 234 -7.77 -13.39 -13.63
CA LYS A 234 -7.55 -14.85 -13.47
C LYS A 234 -8.11 -15.72 -14.61
N THR A 235 -8.73 -15.16 -15.64
CA THR A 235 -9.31 -15.93 -16.75
C THR A 235 -8.28 -16.23 -17.83
N GLY A 236 -7.43 -17.19 -17.51
CA GLY A 236 -6.59 -17.93 -18.44
C GLY A 236 -6.63 -19.42 -18.12
N HIS A 237 -7.83 -20.01 -18.03
CA HIS A 237 -7.97 -21.46 -18.25
C HIS A 237 -7.76 -21.70 -19.74
N GLY A 238 -6.54 -22.09 -20.11
CA GLY A 238 -6.23 -22.63 -21.42
C GLY A 238 -6.09 -24.14 -21.32
N GLY A 239 -7.04 -24.86 -21.93
CA GLY A 239 -6.87 -26.16 -22.59
C GLY A 239 -6.47 -27.35 -21.74
#